data_AF-A0A9E5XSM8-F1
#
_entry.id   AF-A0A9E5XSM8-F1
#
_cell.length_a   1.000
_cell.length_b   1.000
_cell.length_c   1.000
_cell.angle_alpha   90.00
_cell.angle_beta   90.00
_cell.angle_gamma   90.00
#
_symmetry.space_group_name_H-M   'P 1'
#
loop_
_entity.id
_entity.type
_entity.pdbx_description
1 polymer ?
#
loop_
_entity_poly.entity_id
_entity_poly.type
_entity_poly.pdbx_seq_one_letter_code
_entity_poly.pdbx_strand_id
1 'polypeptide(L)'
;MYAIVEIAGQQFKVSKDQKLFVHRLPQEEGADVTFDKVLLIGNGEQVNIGAPAISGAAVKAKILKHLKGDKVIVFKKKRRKGYRVKRGHRQLLSQIVVEEIIEKGYKSSEKKAAKPKAKAEAPAKKKAVEAETKADTVQKFAETAPAKEAKPAKPAKKTKTAKKSQGDDLKKIEGIGPKIAEILKEAGIDTFAKLAKADPEKISEILIEKGGKRYAMHNPSTWPKQAELAAEGKWEELEKWQDQLKGGRE
;
A
#
# COMPACT_ATOMS: atom_id res chain seq x y z
N MET A 1 -10.70 -34.79 -14.19
CA MET A 1 -10.79 -33.38 -13.75
C MET A 1 -9.45 -32.94 -13.18
N TYR A 2 -8.92 -31.83 -13.67
CA TYR A 2 -7.84 -31.04 -13.05
C TYR A 2 -8.12 -29.55 -13.27
N ALA A 3 -7.47 -28.67 -12.52
CA ALA A 3 -7.52 -27.23 -12.72
C ALA A 3 -6.11 -26.61 -12.77
N ILE A 4 -6.01 -25.40 -13.31
CA ILE A 4 -4.86 -24.51 -13.10
C ILE A 4 -5.36 -23.32 -12.28
N VAL A 5 -4.74 -23.09 -11.12
CA VAL A 5 -5.17 -22.09 -10.13
C VAL A 5 -4.00 -21.19 -9.74
N GLU A 6 -4.24 -19.89 -9.61
CA GLU A 6 -3.25 -18.95 -9.07
C GLU A 6 -3.31 -18.95 -7.54
N ILE A 7 -2.25 -19.46 -6.90
CA ILE A 7 -2.09 -19.45 -5.44
C ILE A 7 -0.87 -18.59 -5.09
N ALA A 8 -1.10 -17.51 -4.34
CA ALA A 8 -0.06 -16.58 -3.88
C ALA A 8 0.88 -16.09 -5.00
N GLY A 9 0.31 -15.77 -6.18
CA GLY A 9 1.06 -15.25 -7.33
C GLY A 9 1.81 -16.30 -8.17
N GLN A 10 1.59 -17.59 -7.94
CA GLN A 10 2.12 -18.68 -8.77
C GLN A 10 1.00 -19.59 -9.25
N GLN A 11 1.12 -20.12 -10.47
CA GLN A 11 0.14 -21.04 -11.05
C GLN A 11 0.48 -22.48 -10.71
N PHE A 12 -0.51 -23.23 -10.22
CA PHE A 12 -0.37 -24.66 -9.91
C PHE A 12 -1.40 -25.47 -10.70
N LYS A 13 -0.95 -26.55 -11.35
CA LYS A 13 -1.83 -27.61 -11.83
C LYS A 13 -2.24 -28.48 -10.64
N VAL A 14 -3.53 -28.56 -10.37
CA VAL A 14 -4.12 -29.25 -9.22
C VAL A 14 -5.16 -30.29 -9.65
N SER A 15 -5.13 -31.43 -8.96
CA SER A 15 -6.13 -32.50 -9.01
C SER A 15 -6.75 -32.68 -7.62
N LYS A 16 -7.91 -33.34 -7.54
CA LYS A 16 -8.51 -33.75 -6.26
C LYS A 16 -7.53 -34.62 -5.45
N ASP A 17 -7.55 -34.46 -4.13
CA ASP A 17 -6.74 -35.18 -3.13
C ASP A 17 -5.21 -35.00 -3.27
N GLN A 18 -4.76 -34.17 -4.22
CA GLN A 18 -3.36 -33.83 -4.43
C GLN A 18 -2.83 -32.96 -3.28
N LYS A 19 -1.64 -33.33 -2.77
CA LYS A 19 -0.88 -32.51 -1.82
C LYS A 19 0.14 -31.66 -2.58
N LEU A 20 0.19 -30.36 -2.28
CA LEU A 20 1.16 -29.43 -2.88
C LEU A 20 1.71 -28.44 -1.85
N PHE A 21 2.89 -27.90 -2.15
CA PHE A 21 3.56 -26.87 -1.36
C PHE A 21 3.43 -25.53 -2.07
N VAL A 22 2.86 -24.55 -1.36
CA VAL A 22 2.64 -23.18 -1.84
C VAL A 22 3.37 -22.19 -0.93
N HIS A 23 3.49 -20.92 -1.33
CA HIS A 23 4.00 -19.87 -0.43
C HIS A 23 3.17 -19.78 0.85
N ARG A 24 3.79 -19.32 1.94
CA ARG A 24 3.15 -19.25 3.27
C ARG A 24 1.82 -18.48 3.21
N LEU A 25 0.74 -19.20 3.47
CA LEU A 25 -0.61 -18.67 3.67
C LEU A 25 -0.75 -18.07 5.09
N PRO A 26 -1.59 -17.03 5.27
CA PRO A 26 -1.81 -16.37 6.57
C PRO A 26 -2.78 -17.11 7.51
N GLN A 27 -3.60 -18.04 7.01
CA GLN A 27 -4.46 -18.91 7.83
C GLN A 27 -3.63 -19.96 8.58
N GLU A 28 -4.18 -20.48 9.68
CA GLU A 28 -3.56 -21.49 10.55
C GLU A 28 -3.59 -22.92 9.97
N GLU A 29 -2.86 -23.83 10.61
CA GLU A 29 -2.86 -25.26 10.26
C GLU A 29 -4.22 -25.91 10.56
N GLY A 30 -4.68 -26.80 9.68
CA GLY A 30 -6.01 -27.42 9.72
C GLY A 30 -7.13 -26.56 9.14
N ALA A 31 -6.89 -25.28 8.83
CA ALA A 31 -7.91 -24.38 8.28
C ALA A 31 -8.19 -24.63 6.79
N ASP A 32 -9.45 -24.38 6.42
CA ASP A 32 -9.93 -24.49 5.04
C ASP A 32 -9.73 -23.17 4.29
N VAL A 33 -9.29 -23.27 3.03
CA VAL A 33 -8.98 -22.14 2.15
C VAL A 33 -9.63 -22.36 0.79
N THR A 34 -10.24 -21.32 0.25
CA THR A 34 -10.79 -21.32 -1.12
C THR A 34 -9.95 -20.41 -2.02
N PHE A 35 -9.75 -20.83 -3.26
CA PHE A 35 -9.01 -20.08 -4.29
C PHE A 35 -9.89 -19.82 -5.51
N ASP A 36 -10.35 -18.58 -5.63
CA ASP A 36 -11.29 -18.10 -6.65
C ASP A 36 -10.63 -17.93 -8.04
N LYS A 37 -9.30 -17.75 -8.08
CA LYS A 37 -8.55 -17.52 -9.33
C LYS A 37 -8.25 -18.83 -10.07
N VAL A 38 -9.28 -19.47 -10.60
CA VAL A 38 -9.14 -20.62 -11.51
C VAL A 38 -8.99 -20.14 -12.94
N LEU A 39 -7.89 -20.51 -13.60
CA LEU A 39 -7.51 -20.07 -14.94
C LEU A 39 -7.95 -21.06 -16.03
N LEU A 40 -7.98 -22.35 -15.70
CA LEU A 40 -8.32 -23.43 -16.62
C LEU A 40 -8.90 -24.61 -15.82
N ILE A 41 -9.90 -25.31 -16.39
CA ILE A 41 -10.40 -26.61 -15.89
C ILE A 41 -10.39 -27.61 -17.04
N GLY A 42 -9.83 -28.80 -16.82
CA GLY A 42 -9.69 -29.86 -17.81
C GLY A 42 -10.31 -31.19 -17.35
N ASN A 43 -11.26 -31.69 -18.12
CA ASN A 43 -12.01 -32.93 -17.88
C ASN A 43 -11.63 -34.06 -18.85
N GLY A 44 -10.36 -34.09 -19.26
CA GLY A 44 -9.87 -35.01 -20.29
C GLY A 44 -10.09 -34.39 -21.66
N GLU A 45 -11.25 -34.65 -22.25
CA GLU A 45 -11.62 -34.18 -23.61
C GLU A 45 -12.03 -32.71 -23.63
N GLN A 46 -12.81 -32.27 -22.64
CA GLN A 46 -13.27 -30.88 -22.55
C GLN A 46 -12.32 -30.05 -21.69
N VAL A 47 -11.90 -28.90 -22.22
CA VAL A 47 -11.03 -27.93 -21.53
C VAL A 47 -11.70 -26.56 -21.56
N ASN A 48 -12.02 -26.02 -20.39
CA ASN A 48 -12.55 -24.67 -20.20
C ASN A 48 -11.39 -23.74 -19.83
N ILE A 49 -11.26 -22.60 -20.52
CA ILE A 49 -10.14 -21.65 -20.38
C ILE A 49 -10.70 -20.28 -20.03
N GLY A 50 -10.19 -19.68 -18.95
CA GLY A 50 -10.60 -18.36 -18.48
C GLY A 50 -9.89 -17.21 -19.20
N ALA A 51 -10.55 -16.06 -19.25
CA ALA A 51 -10.02 -14.83 -19.84
C ALA A 51 -10.34 -13.62 -18.94
N PRO A 52 -9.51 -13.28 -17.93
CA PRO A 52 -8.27 -13.96 -17.52
C PRO A 52 -8.50 -15.15 -16.56
N ALA A 53 -9.70 -15.30 -15.99
CA ALA A 53 -10.06 -16.37 -15.07
C ALA A 53 -11.52 -16.84 -15.32
N ILE A 54 -11.86 -18.04 -14.88
CA ILE A 54 -13.18 -18.64 -15.05
C ILE A 54 -14.12 -18.11 -13.96
N SER A 55 -15.07 -17.25 -14.34
CA SER A 55 -16.06 -16.72 -13.41
C SER A 55 -16.96 -17.82 -12.83
N GLY A 56 -17.05 -17.89 -11.51
CA GLY A 56 -17.88 -18.88 -10.80
C GLY A 56 -17.20 -20.22 -10.53
N ALA A 57 -15.92 -20.38 -10.89
CA ALA A 57 -15.09 -21.51 -10.49
C ALA A 57 -14.33 -21.22 -9.19
N ALA A 58 -13.96 -22.27 -8.44
CA ALA A 58 -13.11 -22.16 -7.26
C ALA A 58 -12.45 -23.50 -6.91
N VAL A 59 -11.30 -23.48 -6.23
CA VAL A 59 -10.68 -24.67 -5.64
C VAL A 59 -10.72 -24.58 -4.11
N LYS A 60 -11.30 -25.59 -3.44
CA LYS A 60 -11.21 -25.75 -1.98
C LYS A 60 -10.01 -26.60 -1.62
N ALA A 61 -9.25 -26.18 -0.61
CA ALA A 61 -8.11 -26.90 -0.09
C ALA A 61 -7.94 -26.67 1.41
N LYS A 62 -7.49 -27.70 2.14
CA LYS A 62 -7.17 -27.62 3.56
C LYS A 62 -5.67 -27.45 3.78
N ILE A 63 -5.27 -26.57 4.69
CA ILE A 63 -3.87 -26.45 5.15
C ILE A 63 -3.54 -27.64 6.03
N LEU A 64 -2.56 -28.46 5.61
CA LEU A 64 -2.09 -29.60 6.41
C LEU A 64 -1.05 -29.21 7.44
N LYS A 65 -0.10 -28.33 7.06
CA LYS A 65 0.95 -27.79 7.95
C LYS A 65 1.69 -26.64 7.29
N HIS A 66 2.35 -25.80 8.08
CA HIS A 66 3.36 -24.86 7.61
C HIS A 66 4.76 -25.42 7.83
N LEU A 67 5.68 -25.12 6.92
CA LEU A 67 7.05 -25.60 7.02
C LEU A 67 8.06 -24.60 6.46
N LYS A 68 9.33 -24.88 6.73
CA LYS A 68 10.48 -24.16 6.15
C LYS A 68 11.11 -25.09 5.12
N GLY A 69 11.04 -24.71 3.84
CA GLY A 69 11.70 -25.40 2.73
C GLY A 69 13.22 -25.34 2.86
N ASP A 70 13.94 -25.95 1.92
CA ASP A 70 15.36 -26.24 2.12
C ASP A 70 16.31 -25.05 2.19
N LYS A 71 17.46 -25.29 2.85
CA LYS A 71 18.41 -24.25 3.22
C LYS A 71 19.28 -23.87 2.03
N VAL A 72 18.76 -23.01 1.17
CA VAL A 72 19.53 -22.38 0.09
C VAL A 72 20.65 -21.52 0.69
N ILE A 73 21.89 -21.80 0.31
CA ILE A 73 23.07 -21.07 0.81
C ILE A 73 23.38 -19.91 -0.16
N VAL A 74 23.03 -18.70 0.24
CA VAL A 74 23.39 -17.47 -0.48
C VAL A 74 24.83 -17.10 -0.12
N PHE A 75 25.76 -17.41 -1.01
CA PHE A 75 27.18 -17.06 -0.88
C PHE A 75 27.55 -15.93 -1.85
N LYS A 76 28.12 -14.84 -1.33
CA LYS A 76 28.61 -13.69 -2.11
C LYS A 76 30.11 -13.51 -1.83
N LYS A 77 30.95 -13.39 -2.86
CA LYS A 77 32.41 -13.25 -2.74
C LYS A 77 32.96 -12.30 -3.81
N LYS A 78 33.89 -11.41 -3.47
CA LYS A 78 34.66 -10.59 -4.43
C LYS A 78 36.13 -11.00 -4.41
N ARG A 79 36.69 -11.38 -5.56
CA ARG A 79 38.09 -11.83 -5.70
C ARG A 79 39.05 -10.69 -5.32
N ARG A 80 40.12 -10.98 -4.57
CA ARG A 80 41.16 -10.01 -4.11
C ARG A 80 40.64 -8.79 -3.33
N LYS A 81 39.44 -8.84 -2.72
CA LYS A 81 38.86 -7.71 -1.96
C LYS A 81 38.41 -8.05 -0.53
N GLY A 82 38.83 -9.19 0.02
CA GLY A 82 38.47 -9.68 1.37
C GLY A 82 36.99 -10.12 1.53
N TYR A 83 36.07 -9.40 0.92
CA TYR A 83 34.62 -9.60 0.98
C TYR A 83 34.20 -11.03 0.62
N ARG A 84 33.72 -11.75 1.64
CA ARG A 84 32.97 -13.01 1.55
C ARG A 84 31.82 -12.96 2.55
N VAL A 85 30.62 -13.35 2.13
CA VAL A 85 29.41 -13.40 2.97
C VAL A 85 28.67 -14.69 2.67
N LYS A 86 28.40 -15.51 3.69
CA LYS A 86 27.59 -16.73 3.60
C LYS A 86 26.35 -16.54 4.47
N ARG A 87 25.16 -16.55 3.88
CA ARG A 87 23.87 -16.52 4.60
C ARG A 87 23.02 -17.71 4.15
N GLY A 88 22.28 -18.32 5.07
CA GLY A 88 21.26 -19.29 4.73
C GLY A 88 19.91 -18.60 4.53
N HIS A 89 19.20 -18.96 3.48
CA HIS A 89 17.76 -18.69 3.32
C HIS A 89 16.98 -19.99 3.51
N ARG A 90 15.74 -19.91 4.00
CA ARG A 90 14.76 -21.00 3.95
C ARG A 90 13.39 -20.37 3.65
N GLN A 91 12.76 -20.78 2.56
CA GLN A 91 11.45 -20.27 2.19
C GLN A 91 10.38 -20.76 3.17
N LEU A 92 9.46 -19.88 3.57
CA LEU A 92 8.27 -20.27 4.33
C LEU A 92 7.21 -20.78 3.35
N LEU A 93 6.72 -21.99 3.58
CA LEU A 93 5.75 -22.68 2.73
C LEU A 93 4.56 -23.18 3.55
N SER A 94 3.41 -23.31 2.92
CA SER A 94 2.27 -24.08 3.41
C SER A 94 2.14 -25.36 2.59
N GLN A 95 1.97 -26.51 3.25
CA GLN A 95 1.47 -27.70 2.59
C GLN A 95 -0.05 -27.69 2.64
N ILE A 96 -0.70 -27.83 1.49
CA ILE A 96 -2.15 -27.94 1.37
C ILE A 96 -2.53 -29.26 0.70
N VAL A 97 -3.75 -29.73 0.94
CA VAL A 97 -4.42 -30.78 0.16
C VAL A 97 -5.65 -30.20 -0.51
N VAL A 98 -5.86 -30.50 -1.80
CA VAL A 98 -7.04 -30.04 -2.55
C VAL A 98 -8.20 -31.00 -2.31
N GLU A 99 -9.31 -30.49 -1.78
CA GLU A 99 -10.47 -31.30 -1.40
C GLU A 99 -11.53 -31.33 -2.52
N GLU A 100 -11.78 -30.20 -3.19
CA GLU A 100 -12.81 -30.05 -4.21
C GLU A 100 -12.41 -29.01 -5.27
N ILE A 101 -12.80 -29.25 -6.52
CA ILE A 101 -12.71 -28.28 -7.63
C ILE A 101 -14.15 -27.99 -8.09
N ILE A 102 -14.58 -26.74 -7.97
CA ILE A 102 -15.92 -26.26 -8.34
C ILE A 102 -15.80 -25.59 -9.71
N GLU A 103 -16.58 -26.06 -10.69
CA GLU A 103 -16.55 -25.51 -12.05
C GLU A 103 -17.38 -24.25 -12.24
N LYS A 104 -18.56 -24.21 -11.61
CA LYS A 104 -19.59 -23.18 -11.77
C LYS A 104 -20.36 -23.02 -10.46
N GLY A 105 -20.91 -21.84 -10.22
CA GLY A 105 -21.79 -21.55 -9.09
C GLY A 105 -21.10 -21.06 -7.81
N TYR A 106 -19.75 -21.01 -7.76
CA TYR A 106 -19.06 -20.34 -6.65
C TYR A 106 -19.28 -18.83 -6.70
N LYS A 107 -20.07 -18.31 -5.77
CA LYS A 107 -20.24 -16.85 -5.58
C LYS A 107 -19.11 -16.34 -4.70
N SER A 108 -18.08 -15.75 -5.31
CA SER A 108 -17.03 -15.02 -4.58
C SER A 108 -17.69 -13.90 -3.78
N SER A 109 -17.71 -14.04 -2.45
CA SER A 109 -18.36 -13.09 -1.55
C SER A 109 -17.40 -11.94 -1.25
N GLU A 110 -17.66 -10.75 -1.80
CA GLU A 110 -16.78 -9.60 -1.65
C GLU A 110 -16.52 -9.22 -0.17
N LYS A 111 -15.25 -9.28 0.22
CA LYS A 111 -14.60 -8.47 1.27
C LYS A 111 -15.44 -8.13 2.51
N LYS A 112 -15.92 -9.13 3.26
CA LYS A 112 -16.39 -8.87 4.64
C LYS A 112 -15.20 -8.62 5.57
N ALA A 113 -14.77 -7.37 5.66
CA ALA A 113 -13.60 -6.96 6.43
C ALA A 113 -13.71 -7.34 7.92
N ALA A 114 -12.75 -8.13 8.41
CA ALA A 114 -12.71 -8.58 9.78
C ALA A 114 -12.27 -7.45 10.73
N LYS A 115 -13.20 -6.91 11.54
CA LYS A 115 -12.85 -6.12 12.73
C LYS A 115 -12.26 -7.06 13.79
N PRO A 116 -11.03 -6.84 14.28
CA PRO A 116 -10.50 -7.62 15.40
C PRO A 116 -11.24 -7.24 16.69
N LYS A 117 -11.97 -8.19 17.28
CA LYS A 117 -12.34 -8.10 18.71
C LYS A 117 -11.13 -8.52 19.54
N ALA A 118 -10.74 -7.65 20.47
CA ALA A 118 -9.68 -7.93 21.44
C ALA A 118 -10.26 -8.04 22.86
N LYS A 119 -9.56 -8.78 23.72
CA LYS A 119 -9.84 -9.07 25.13
C LYS A 119 -11.06 -10.00 25.37
N ALA A 120 -11.07 -10.82 26.44
CA ALA A 120 -10.09 -10.95 27.52
C ALA A 120 -9.86 -12.42 27.93
N GLU A 121 -8.61 -12.78 28.20
CA GLU A 121 -8.27 -13.48 29.45
C GLU A 121 -6.82 -13.10 29.83
N ALA A 122 -6.46 -13.19 31.12
CA ALA A 122 -5.19 -12.68 31.66
C ALA A 122 -4.48 -13.70 32.54
N PRO A 123 -3.14 -13.83 32.48
CA PRO A 123 -2.41 -14.92 33.13
C PRO A 123 -2.11 -14.70 34.61
N ALA A 124 -2.18 -15.78 35.38
CA ALA A 124 -1.75 -15.91 36.78
C ALA A 124 -1.29 -17.37 37.01
N LYS A 125 -0.23 -17.70 37.74
CA LYS A 125 0.80 -16.92 38.46
C LYS A 125 2.13 -17.70 38.42
N LYS A 126 3.26 -17.00 38.58
CA LYS A 126 4.50 -17.55 39.16
C LYS A 126 4.91 -16.68 40.35
N LYS A 127 5.53 -17.27 41.37
CA LYS A 127 6.27 -16.59 42.46
C LYS A 127 7.77 -16.86 42.19
N ALA A 128 8.62 -15.84 42.14
CA ALA A 128 9.36 -15.24 43.27
C ALA A 128 10.54 -16.11 43.76
N VAL A 129 11.63 -15.55 44.29
CA VAL A 129 11.94 -14.11 44.49
C VAL A 129 12.66 -13.53 43.24
N GLU A 130 13.66 -12.63 43.17
CA GLU A 130 14.52 -11.86 44.12
C GLU A 130 14.89 -10.52 43.43
N ALA A 131 15.35 -9.49 44.15
CA ALA A 131 15.74 -8.20 43.55
C ALA A 131 16.64 -7.32 44.43
N GLU A 132 17.49 -6.49 43.80
CA GLU A 132 17.99 -5.17 44.26
C GLU A 132 18.81 -4.53 43.10
N THR A 133 18.87 -3.22 42.79
CA THR A 133 18.10 -1.97 43.11
C THR A 133 18.64 -0.83 42.18
N LYS A 134 18.33 0.48 42.23
CA LYS A 134 17.49 1.32 43.13
C LYS A 134 16.68 2.42 42.41
N ALA A 135 17.31 3.38 41.70
CA ALA A 135 16.69 4.59 41.12
C ALA A 135 17.59 5.22 40.01
N ASP A 136 17.27 6.30 39.27
CA ASP A 136 16.16 7.28 39.23
C ASP A 136 16.09 7.86 37.77
N THR A 137 15.33 8.86 37.29
CA THR A 137 14.36 9.88 37.80
C THR A 137 13.32 10.20 36.70
N VAL A 138 12.13 10.71 37.06
CA VAL A 138 11.20 11.42 36.13
C VAL A 138 10.64 12.69 36.81
N GLN A 139 10.54 13.81 36.09
CA GLN A 139 9.80 15.00 36.54
C GLN A 139 8.63 15.36 35.63
N LYS A 140 7.66 16.06 36.22
CA LYS A 140 6.33 16.39 35.69
C LYS A 140 6.01 17.83 36.07
N PHE A 141 5.58 18.65 35.11
CA PHE A 141 4.87 19.91 35.38
C PHE A 141 3.63 20.02 34.48
N ALA A 142 2.67 20.80 34.93
CA ALA A 142 1.34 20.91 34.33
C ALA A 142 0.98 22.38 34.07
N GLU A 143 0.16 22.55 33.04
CA GLU A 143 -1.03 23.41 33.06
C GLU A 143 -0.92 24.91 33.40
N THR A 144 -1.39 25.73 32.46
CA THR A 144 -2.27 26.86 32.79
C THR A 144 -3.00 27.35 31.53
N ALA A 145 -4.25 27.77 31.71
CA ALA A 145 -5.04 28.49 30.71
C ALA A 145 -5.84 29.60 31.42
N PRO A 146 -6.15 30.70 30.70
CA PRO A 146 -7.43 31.36 30.95
C PRO A 146 -8.17 31.77 29.67
N ALA A 147 -9.47 32.01 29.79
CA ALA A 147 -10.36 32.54 28.73
C ALA A 147 -11.49 33.37 29.35
N LYS A 148 -12.01 34.38 28.62
CA LYS A 148 -13.31 35.10 28.82
C LYS A 148 -13.52 36.10 27.65
N GLU A 149 -14.68 36.11 26.95
CA GLU A 149 -15.81 37.10 27.03
C GLU A 149 -15.54 38.50 26.39
N ALA A 150 -16.48 39.26 25.80
CA ALA A 150 -17.82 39.01 25.20
C ALA A 150 -18.24 40.20 24.26
N LYS A 151 -19.41 40.14 23.58
CA LYS A 151 -19.96 41.12 22.57
C LYS A 151 -20.80 42.27 23.24
N PRO A 152 -21.55 43.19 22.54
CA PRO A 152 -21.70 43.52 21.09
C PRO A 152 -21.81 45.04 20.69
N ALA A 153 -21.75 45.38 19.39
CA ALA A 153 -22.35 46.61 18.79
C ALA A 153 -22.53 46.53 17.24
N LYS A 154 -23.33 47.44 16.64
CA LYS A 154 -23.65 47.63 15.19
C LYS A 154 -24.07 49.12 14.95
N PRO A 155 -24.20 49.69 13.72
CA PRO A 155 -24.33 49.05 12.40
C PRO A 155 -23.53 49.64 11.18
N ALA A 156 -23.53 48.87 10.09
CA ALA A 156 -23.60 49.25 8.66
C ALA A 156 -22.59 50.23 7.97
N LYS A 157 -21.75 49.65 7.10
CA LYS A 157 -21.77 49.93 5.63
C LYS A 157 -21.20 48.74 4.83
N LYS A 158 -21.53 48.65 3.53
CA LYS A 158 -21.16 47.51 2.64
C LYS A 158 -19.90 47.83 1.81
N THR A 159 -18.88 46.96 1.81
CA THR A 159 -17.97 46.77 0.65
C THR A 159 -17.22 45.43 0.70
N LYS A 160 -17.23 44.72 -0.45
CA LYS A 160 -16.26 43.74 -0.98
C LYS A 160 -15.47 42.83 -0.01
N THR A 161 -15.91 41.56 0.04
CA THR A 161 -15.07 40.33 -0.06
C THR A 161 -13.67 40.30 0.59
N ALA A 162 -13.56 39.58 1.72
CA ALA A 162 -12.30 39.01 2.21
C ALA A 162 -12.51 37.53 2.61
N LYS A 163 -12.42 36.63 1.64
CA LYS A 163 -12.44 35.17 1.87
C LYS A 163 -11.00 34.73 2.16
N LYS A 164 -10.76 33.92 3.19
CA LYS A 164 -9.42 33.32 3.43
C LYS A 164 -8.96 32.60 2.17
N SER A 165 -7.72 32.81 1.76
CA SER A 165 -7.12 32.23 0.55
C SER A 165 -6.90 30.71 0.71
N GLN A 166 -7.93 29.93 0.42
CA GLN A 166 -7.79 28.51 0.13
C GLN A 166 -7.07 28.37 -1.22
N GLY A 167 -5.74 28.22 -1.18
CA GLY A 167 -4.96 27.85 -2.37
C GLY A 167 -5.28 26.43 -2.84
N ASP A 168 -5.12 26.19 -4.14
CA ASP A 168 -5.54 24.98 -4.85
C ASP A 168 -4.92 23.69 -4.30
N ASP A 169 -5.58 22.55 -4.51
CA ASP A 169 -4.99 21.25 -4.18
C ASP A 169 -4.10 20.73 -5.31
N LEU A 170 -2.83 21.17 -5.30
CA LEU A 170 -1.80 20.79 -6.27
C LEU A 170 -1.58 19.27 -6.36
N LYS A 171 -2.07 18.47 -5.40
CA LYS A 171 -2.03 16.99 -5.42
C LYS A 171 -2.82 16.36 -6.57
N LYS A 172 -3.64 17.12 -7.30
CA LYS A 172 -4.32 16.68 -8.53
C LYS A 172 -3.37 16.55 -9.74
N ILE A 173 -2.15 17.07 -9.64
CA ILE A 173 -1.13 16.96 -10.69
C ILE A 173 -0.30 15.71 -10.41
N GLU A 174 -0.10 14.91 -11.46
CA GLU A 174 0.60 13.64 -11.36
C GLU A 174 2.06 13.83 -10.92
N GLY A 175 2.50 13.05 -9.94
CA GLY A 175 3.83 13.18 -9.33
C GLY A 175 3.94 14.23 -8.22
N ILE A 176 2.95 15.14 -8.04
CA ILE A 176 2.92 16.07 -6.91
C ILE A 176 2.34 15.38 -5.66
N GLY A 177 3.19 14.64 -4.95
CA GLY A 177 2.86 14.06 -3.65
C GLY A 177 2.63 15.11 -2.54
N PRO A 178 2.03 14.74 -1.39
CA PRO A 178 1.66 15.69 -0.33
C PRO A 178 2.80 16.62 0.13
N LYS A 179 4.01 16.09 0.41
CA LYS A 179 5.16 16.90 0.84
C LYS A 179 5.74 17.78 -0.28
N ILE A 180 5.49 17.45 -1.55
CA ILE A 180 5.85 18.30 -2.71
C ILE A 180 4.86 19.47 -2.78
N ALA A 181 3.56 19.22 -2.65
CA ALA A 181 2.55 20.28 -2.55
C ALA A 181 2.78 21.22 -1.36
N GLU A 182 3.30 20.71 -0.23
CA GLU A 182 3.75 21.54 0.89
C GLU A 182 4.98 22.40 0.52
N ILE A 183 6.04 21.82 -0.06
CA ILE A 183 7.25 22.59 -0.48
C ILE A 183 6.91 23.70 -1.49
N LEU A 184 6.01 23.42 -2.46
CA LEU A 184 5.55 24.42 -3.42
C LEU A 184 4.77 25.56 -2.73
N LYS A 185 3.91 25.25 -1.76
CA LYS A 185 3.20 26.24 -0.95
C LYS A 185 4.14 27.04 -0.05
N GLU A 186 5.15 26.42 0.54
CA GLU A 186 6.27 27.06 1.26
C GLU A 186 7.14 27.93 0.32
N ALA A 187 7.05 27.76 -1.00
CA ALA A 187 7.66 28.61 -2.03
C ALA A 187 6.69 29.65 -2.64
N GLY A 188 5.47 29.79 -2.10
CA GLY A 188 4.46 30.73 -2.61
C GLY A 188 3.71 30.27 -3.86
N ILE A 189 4.05 29.09 -4.41
CA ILE A 189 3.32 28.41 -5.49
C ILE A 189 2.17 27.63 -4.84
N ASP A 190 1.07 28.34 -4.60
CA ASP A 190 -0.10 27.86 -3.85
C ASP A 190 -1.32 27.55 -4.71
N THR A 191 -1.23 27.81 -6.02
CA THR A 191 -2.36 27.83 -6.97
C THR A 191 -1.92 27.33 -8.34
N PHE A 192 -2.82 26.70 -9.09
CA PHE A 192 -2.54 26.13 -10.40
C PHE A 192 -2.01 27.19 -11.38
N ALA A 193 -2.62 28.38 -11.39
CA ALA A 193 -2.22 29.50 -12.24
C ALA A 193 -0.83 30.09 -11.91
N LYS A 194 -0.25 29.81 -10.73
CA LYS A 194 1.16 30.12 -10.43
C LYS A 194 2.11 29.01 -10.91
N LEU A 195 1.71 27.74 -10.71
CA LEU A 195 2.52 26.58 -11.12
C LEU A 195 2.62 26.45 -12.64
N ALA A 196 1.55 26.77 -13.38
CA ALA A 196 1.53 26.83 -14.84
C ALA A 196 2.53 27.86 -15.42
N LYS A 197 2.86 28.91 -14.64
CA LYS A 197 3.78 30.00 -15.02
C LYS A 197 5.19 29.83 -14.46
N ALA A 198 5.48 28.70 -13.81
CA ALA A 198 6.78 28.42 -13.21
C ALA A 198 7.58 27.48 -14.11
N ASP A 199 8.82 27.86 -14.44
CA ASP A 199 9.70 27.05 -15.28
C ASP A 199 10.06 25.71 -14.59
N PRO A 200 10.09 24.57 -15.31
CA PRO A 200 10.46 23.28 -14.75
C PRO A 200 11.79 23.28 -13.99
N GLU A 201 12.78 24.04 -14.47
CA GLU A 201 14.09 24.15 -13.82
C GLU A 201 13.99 24.82 -12.45
N LYS A 202 13.30 25.96 -12.36
CA LYS A 202 13.05 26.68 -11.09
C LYS A 202 12.24 25.84 -10.11
N ILE A 203 11.28 25.05 -10.60
CA ILE A 203 10.56 24.07 -9.77
C ILE A 203 11.54 23.04 -9.21
N SER A 204 12.43 22.49 -10.04
CA SER A 204 13.46 21.52 -9.62
C SER A 204 14.40 22.11 -8.55
N GLU A 205 14.88 23.35 -8.76
CA GLU A 205 15.71 24.08 -7.80
C GLU A 205 15.01 24.25 -6.45
N ILE A 206 13.75 24.72 -6.45
CA ILE A 206 12.93 24.88 -5.23
C ILE A 206 12.80 23.56 -4.45
N LEU A 207 12.61 22.43 -5.16
CA LEU A 207 12.53 21.10 -4.53
C LEU A 207 13.85 20.65 -3.93
N ILE A 208 14.98 20.96 -4.57
CA ILE A 208 16.32 20.60 -4.12
C ILE A 208 16.77 21.49 -2.95
N GLU A 209 16.46 22.78 -2.98
CA GLU A 209 16.76 23.75 -1.94
C GLU A 209 15.93 23.49 -0.67
N LYS A 210 14.60 23.55 -0.78
CA LYS A 210 13.70 23.45 0.39
C LYS A 210 13.45 22.00 0.83
N GLY A 211 13.43 21.06 -0.11
CA GLY A 211 13.22 19.64 0.18
C GLY A 211 14.52 18.84 0.39
N GLY A 212 15.66 19.37 -0.01
CA GLY A 212 16.95 18.70 0.00
C GLY A 212 17.16 17.71 -1.14
N LYS A 213 18.41 17.25 -1.30
CA LYS A 213 18.89 16.38 -2.40
C LYS A 213 18.08 15.11 -2.68
N ARG A 214 17.22 14.68 -1.75
CA ARG A 214 16.30 13.53 -1.96
C ARG A 214 15.28 13.77 -3.08
N TYR A 215 14.94 15.03 -3.38
CA TYR A 215 13.96 15.34 -4.43
C TYR A 215 14.55 15.46 -5.85
N ALA A 216 15.88 15.43 -5.99
CA ALA A 216 16.56 15.52 -7.29
C ALA A 216 16.28 14.34 -8.26
N MET A 217 15.47 13.36 -7.86
CA MET A 217 14.98 12.26 -8.71
C MET A 217 13.58 12.50 -9.29
N HIS A 218 12.85 13.54 -8.83
CA HIS A 218 11.59 13.95 -9.44
C HIS A 218 11.86 14.80 -10.68
N ASN A 219 11.04 14.63 -11.72
CA ASN A 219 11.09 15.45 -12.93
C ASN A 219 9.81 16.30 -12.99
N PRO A 220 9.89 17.62 -12.84
CA PRO A 220 8.73 18.51 -12.88
C PRO A 220 8.32 18.95 -14.30
N SER A 221 8.94 18.45 -15.37
CA SER A 221 8.71 18.88 -16.77
C SER A 221 7.22 18.92 -17.19
N THR A 222 6.42 17.97 -16.71
CA THR A 222 4.99 17.85 -17.01
C THR A 222 4.10 18.74 -16.13
N TRP A 223 4.60 19.24 -14.99
CA TRP A 223 3.77 19.90 -13.97
C TRP A 223 3.20 21.26 -14.39
N PRO A 224 3.92 22.15 -15.10
CA PRO A 224 3.34 23.41 -15.57
C PRO A 224 2.20 23.18 -16.57
N LYS A 225 2.39 22.28 -17.54
CA LYS A 225 1.37 21.87 -18.52
C LYS A 225 0.12 21.30 -17.83
N GLN A 226 0.30 20.39 -16.86
CA GLN A 226 -0.83 19.84 -16.09
C GLN A 226 -1.51 20.90 -15.22
N ALA A 227 -0.76 21.86 -14.67
CA ALA A 227 -1.29 22.98 -13.92
C ALA A 227 -2.07 23.97 -14.80
N GLU A 228 -1.71 24.12 -16.07
CA GLU A 228 -2.43 24.94 -17.05
C GLU A 228 -3.83 24.35 -17.32
N LEU A 229 -3.91 23.06 -17.67
CA LEU A 229 -5.19 22.35 -17.83
C LEU A 229 -6.05 22.38 -16.56
N ALA A 230 -5.43 22.25 -15.38
CA ALA A 230 -6.10 22.36 -14.08
C ALA A 230 -6.61 23.78 -13.78
N ALA A 231 -5.88 24.83 -14.20
CA ALA A 231 -6.28 26.23 -14.06
C ALA A 231 -7.40 26.63 -15.03
N GLU A 232 -7.40 26.07 -16.25
CA GLU A 232 -8.49 26.20 -17.22
C GLU A 232 -9.72 25.35 -16.87
N GLY A 233 -9.61 24.44 -15.89
CA GLY A 233 -10.70 23.57 -15.45
C GLY A 233 -10.98 22.38 -16.38
N LYS A 234 -10.06 22.05 -17.28
CA LYS A 234 -10.15 20.95 -18.26
C LYS A 234 -9.87 19.59 -17.63
N TRP A 235 -10.62 19.24 -16.58
CA TRP A 235 -10.37 18.06 -15.75
C TRP A 235 -10.40 16.75 -16.54
N GLU A 236 -11.33 16.58 -17.48
CA GLU A 236 -11.38 15.37 -18.32
C GLU A 236 -10.19 15.24 -19.29
N GLU A 237 -9.64 16.35 -19.79
CA GLU A 237 -8.50 16.35 -20.70
C GLU A 237 -7.21 16.04 -19.92
N LEU A 238 -7.10 16.61 -18.71
CA LEU A 238 -6.05 16.29 -17.76
C LEU A 238 -6.06 14.81 -17.33
N GLU A 239 -7.22 14.25 -17.00
CA GLU A 239 -7.37 12.84 -16.59
C GLU A 239 -7.01 11.88 -17.74
N LYS A 240 -7.56 12.10 -18.95
CA LYS A 240 -7.22 11.33 -20.16
C LYS A 240 -5.73 11.41 -20.52
N TRP A 241 -5.05 12.52 -20.20
CA TRP A 241 -3.62 12.67 -20.40
C TRP A 241 -2.80 11.97 -19.31
N GLN A 242 -3.21 12.07 -18.04
CA GLN A 242 -2.60 11.35 -16.92
C GLN A 242 -2.66 9.81 -17.12
N ASP A 243 -3.75 9.27 -17.70
CA ASP A 243 -3.85 7.85 -18.08
C ASP A 243 -2.83 7.42 -19.16
N GLN A 244 -2.30 8.35 -19.96
CA GLN A 244 -1.30 8.07 -21.00
C GLN A 244 0.15 8.23 -20.50
N LEU A 245 0.36 9.06 -19.47
CA LEU A 245 1.67 9.35 -18.88
C LEU A 245 2.20 8.16 -18.06
N LYS A 246 3.53 7.96 -18.07
CA LYS A 246 4.17 6.84 -17.37
C LYS A 246 4.85 7.31 -16.09
N GLY A 247 4.03 7.73 -15.11
CA GLY A 247 4.51 8.22 -13.81
C GLY A 247 4.99 9.66 -13.89
N GLY A 248 4.16 10.56 -14.43
CA GLY A 248 4.44 11.99 -14.61
C GLY A 248 5.41 12.27 -15.76
N ARG A 249 5.54 11.34 -16.73
CA ARG A 249 6.48 11.42 -17.85
C ARG A 249 5.78 11.15 -19.18
N GLU A 250 6.02 12.07 -20.11
CA GLU A 250 5.83 11.89 -21.57
C GLU A 250 6.78 10.80 -22.10
#